data_AF-A0A3B9I0Q1-F1
#
_entry.id   AF-A0A3B9I0Q1-F1
#
_cell.length_a   1.000
_cell.length_b   1.000
_cell.length_c   1.000
_cell.angle_alpha   90.00
_cell.angle_beta   90.00
_cell.angle_gamma   90.00
#
_symmetry.space_group_name_H-M   'P 1'
#
loop_
_entity.id
_entity.type
_entity.pdbx_description
1 polymer ?
#
loop_
_entity_poly.entity_id
_entity_poly.type
_entity_poly.pdbx_seq_one_letter_code
_entity_poly.pdbx_strand_id
1 'polypeptide(L)'
;MEREHLSTKQTIGTPMKATSLQIEHPGNIALHNHNDFSEKQLESLLQSSLRGTPSSLDAHLICHTQNIALTGTKTKLHCYYLPLDGNGRVRVKPLAEHLRHRIIDYAIPRATVNEAKSLAISTNSMAPILKLDERAKKLLTHLATSGEGGELLLFAMAEAIFGITQIICKMTLKTSTSMHYHGSDGVYAEIRAEGGLNIYWGESKVYQSPSTAISNCLESLSPFLLEEDGEDAERNQDILLINEFANFDDERLINGLKEFLDKDNPKSHKTRHCGFALTAFDSKSYPTVGASKSAEEIAASITRQLNNWKSTTTGHISANSLESFDMHFICVPMPSVEAFRSYFLKLLGAGNDS
;
A
#
# COMPACT_ATOMS: atom_id res chain seq x y z
N MET A 1 -18.37 -29.95 -78.94
CA MET A 1 -19.11 -30.31 -80.17
C MET A 1 -19.38 -31.79 -80.08
N GLU A 2 -20.58 -32.36 -80.15
CA GLU A 2 -21.95 -31.99 -80.55
C GLU A 2 -22.77 -33.25 -80.15
N ARG A 3 -24.06 -33.31 -79.79
CA ARG A 3 -25.25 -32.45 -79.80
C ARG A 3 -26.24 -33.06 -78.78
N GLU A 4 -27.15 -32.23 -78.29
CA GLU A 4 -28.21 -32.56 -77.33
C GLU A 4 -29.23 -33.58 -77.85
N HIS A 5 -29.79 -34.37 -76.92
CA HIS A 5 -31.10 -35.02 -77.09
C HIS A 5 -31.95 -34.76 -75.83
N LEU A 6 -33.08 -34.08 -76.01
CA LEU A 6 -34.17 -34.02 -75.03
C LEU A 6 -34.82 -35.40 -74.85
N SER A 7 -35.15 -35.79 -73.62
CA SER A 7 -36.39 -36.54 -73.35
C SER A 7 -36.81 -36.43 -71.89
N THR A 8 -38.01 -35.88 -71.71
CA THR A 8 -38.85 -35.84 -70.52
C THR A 8 -39.26 -37.24 -70.05
N LYS A 9 -39.30 -37.46 -68.73
CA LYS A 9 -40.21 -38.43 -68.09
C LYS A 9 -40.76 -37.85 -66.77
N GLN A 10 -42.07 -37.58 -66.77
CA GLN A 10 -42.92 -37.48 -65.59
C GLN A 10 -43.24 -38.89 -65.07
N THR A 11 -43.25 -39.10 -63.75
CA THR A 11 -44.32 -39.90 -63.12
C THR A 11 -44.51 -39.54 -61.62
N ILE A 12 -45.60 -38.84 -61.35
CA ILE A 12 -46.64 -39.04 -60.31
C ILE A 12 -46.20 -39.21 -58.84
N GLY A 13 -46.64 -38.26 -58.00
CA GLY A 13 -46.73 -38.37 -56.54
C GLY A 13 -47.83 -37.47 -55.96
N THR A 14 -48.74 -38.10 -55.22
CA THR A 14 -50.03 -37.70 -54.59
C THR A 14 -49.91 -36.59 -53.50
N PRO A 15 -50.99 -35.86 -53.10
CA PRO A 15 -50.86 -34.53 -52.46
C PRO A 15 -51.09 -34.45 -50.93
N MET A 16 -50.55 -33.34 -50.37
CA MET A 16 -51.03 -32.48 -49.26
C MET A 16 -51.25 -33.01 -47.82
N LYS A 17 -50.48 -32.49 -46.84
CA LYS A 17 -50.92 -31.36 -45.96
C LYS A 17 -49.83 -30.86 -44.97
N ALA A 18 -49.67 -29.54 -45.01
CA ALA A 18 -49.09 -28.52 -44.12
C ALA A 18 -48.47 -28.87 -42.75
N THR A 19 -47.31 -28.27 -42.44
CA THR A 19 -47.16 -27.38 -41.25
C THR A 19 -46.00 -26.37 -41.42
N SER A 20 -46.36 -25.08 -41.36
CA SER A 20 -45.60 -23.87 -40.92
C SER A 20 -44.10 -23.69 -41.24
N LEU A 21 -43.82 -22.66 -42.04
CA LEU A 21 -42.53 -21.97 -42.17
C LEU A 21 -42.14 -21.26 -40.86
N GLN A 22 -40.93 -21.52 -40.35
CA GLN A 22 -40.20 -20.60 -39.49
C GLN A 22 -39.10 -19.92 -40.31
N ILE A 23 -39.05 -18.59 -40.22
CA ILE A 23 -38.10 -17.71 -40.88
C ILE A 23 -36.80 -17.76 -40.06
N GLU A 24 -35.72 -18.28 -40.64
CA GLU A 24 -34.37 -18.09 -40.10
C GLU A 24 -33.89 -16.68 -40.43
N HIS A 25 -33.62 -15.88 -39.39
CA HIS A 25 -32.90 -14.62 -39.52
C HIS A 25 -31.39 -14.81 -39.29
N PRO A 26 -30.55 -14.04 -40.00
CA PRO A 26 -29.12 -14.31 -40.11
C PRO A 26 -28.35 -13.94 -38.84
N GLY A 27 -27.22 -14.61 -38.66
CA GLY A 27 -26.34 -14.60 -37.50
C GLY A 27 -26.17 -13.26 -36.82
N ASN A 28 -26.47 -13.25 -35.52
CA ASN A 28 -26.03 -12.21 -34.62
C ASN A 28 -24.54 -12.46 -34.35
N ILE A 29 -23.68 -11.71 -35.04
CA ILE A 29 -22.25 -11.64 -34.78
C ILE A 29 -22.11 -11.14 -33.33
N ALA A 30 -21.52 -11.97 -32.48
CA ALA A 30 -21.17 -11.62 -31.12
C ALA A 30 -20.29 -10.36 -31.12
N LEU A 31 -20.88 -9.24 -30.71
CA LEU A 31 -20.11 -8.08 -30.24
C LEU A 31 -19.80 -8.31 -28.76
N HIS A 32 -18.94 -9.30 -28.48
CA HIS A 32 -18.19 -9.35 -27.22
C HIS A 32 -16.76 -8.91 -27.52
N ASN A 33 -16.55 -7.60 -27.47
CA ASN A 33 -15.24 -7.00 -27.26
C ASN A 33 -15.34 -6.02 -26.08
N HIS A 34 -15.70 -6.55 -24.91
CA HIS A 34 -15.18 -6.00 -23.66
C HIS A 34 -13.93 -6.81 -23.35
N ASN A 35 -12.77 -6.16 -23.43
CA ASN A 35 -11.51 -6.72 -23.02
C ASN A 35 -11.64 -7.01 -21.51
N ASP A 36 -11.93 -8.26 -21.15
CA ASP A 36 -12.28 -8.64 -19.79
C ASP A 36 -11.02 -8.51 -18.92
N PHE A 37 -10.85 -7.33 -18.31
CA PHE A 37 -9.71 -7.01 -17.48
C PHE A 37 -9.77 -7.88 -16.22
N SER A 38 -8.94 -8.92 -16.20
CA SER A 38 -8.95 -9.95 -15.17
C SER A 38 -8.28 -9.47 -13.87
N GLU A 39 -8.67 -10.05 -12.74
CA GLU A 39 -8.04 -9.80 -11.43
C GLU A 39 -6.51 -10.06 -11.48
N LYS A 40 -6.06 -11.02 -12.31
CA LYS A 40 -4.63 -11.30 -12.55
C LYS A 40 -3.90 -10.17 -13.30
N GLN A 41 -4.58 -9.50 -14.23
CA GLN A 41 -4.01 -8.32 -14.89
C GLN A 41 -3.92 -7.14 -13.91
N LEU A 42 -4.94 -6.97 -13.05
CA LEU A 42 -4.91 -5.96 -11.99
C LEU A 42 -3.77 -6.21 -11.00
N GLU A 43 -3.59 -7.46 -10.56
CA GLU A 43 -2.46 -7.88 -9.72
C GLU A 43 -1.13 -7.49 -10.36
N SER A 44 -0.93 -7.85 -11.63
CA SER A 44 0.31 -7.53 -12.35
C SER A 44 0.55 -6.03 -12.47
N LEU A 45 -0.50 -5.22 -12.70
CA LEU A 45 -0.35 -3.77 -12.79
C LEU A 45 -0.03 -3.14 -11.43
N LEU A 46 -0.68 -3.60 -10.35
CA LEU A 46 -0.38 -3.16 -8.97
C LEU A 46 1.05 -3.49 -8.59
N GLN A 47 1.51 -4.72 -8.85
CA GLN A 47 2.87 -5.16 -8.57
C GLN A 47 3.91 -4.38 -9.40
N SER A 48 3.63 -4.12 -10.67
CA SER A 48 4.52 -3.29 -11.52
C SER A 48 4.58 -1.82 -11.07
N SER A 49 3.63 -1.39 -10.24
CA SER A 49 3.56 -0.04 -9.69
C SER A 49 4.27 0.11 -8.34
N LEU A 50 4.82 -0.94 -7.75
CA LEU A 50 5.60 -0.81 -6.51
C LEU A 50 6.78 0.16 -6.72
N ARG A 51 7.02 1.06 -5.76
CA ARG A 51 8.21 1.93 -5.77
C ARG A 51 9.22 1.42 -4.75
N GLY A 52 10.48 1.42 -5.17
CA GLY A 52 11.56 0.77 -4.43
C GLY A 52 11.78 -0.67 -4.89
N THR A 53 12.99 -1.16 -4.64
CA THR A 53 13.33 -2.57 -4.87
C THR A 53 13.24 -3.31 -3.54
N PRO A 54 12.94 -4.62 -3.54
CA PRO A 54 12.83 -5.36 -2.28
C PRO A 54 14.05 -5.26 -1.37
N SER A 55 15.24 -5.19 -1.97
CA SER A 55 16.51 -5.08 -1.26
C SER A 55 16.87 -3.66 -0.80
N SER A 56 16.05 -2.64 -1.09
CA SER A 56 16.44 -1.25 -0.82
C SER A 56 16.59 -0.95 0.67
N LEU A 57 15.90 -1.70 1.54
CA LEU A 57 15.93 -1.53 2.99
C LEU A 57 16.91 -2.47 3.71
N ASP A 58 17.50 -3.47 3.04
CA ASP A 58 18.36 -4.49 3.68
C ASP A 58 19.58 -3.88 4.39
N ALA A 59 20.12 -2.79 3.84
CA ALA A 59 21.23 -2.08 4.43
C ALA A 59 20.84 -1.26 5.68
N HIS A 60 19.55 -1.08 5.95
CA HIS A 60 19.02 -0.17 6.96
C HIS A 60 18.19 -0.88 8.04
N LEU A 61 17.63 -2.05 7.74
CA LEU A 61 16.81 -2.86 8.63
C LEU A 61 17.16 -4.33 8.49
N ILE A 62 17.42 -5.00 9.62
CA ILE A 62 17.59 -6.44 9.70
C ILE A 62 16.25 -7.05 10.11
N CYS A 63 15.77 -8.02 9.34
CA CYS A 63 14.61 -8.85 9.71
C CYS A 63 14.98 -9.74 10.91
N HIS A 64 14.41 -9.48 12.08
CA HIS A 64 14.55 -10.36 13.24
C HIS A 64 13.52 -11.49 13.21
N THR A 65 12.27 -11.15 12.89
CA THR A 65 11.19 -12.12 12.73
C THR A 65 10.16 -11.60 11.74
N GLN A 66 9.55 -12.50 10.97
CA GLN A 66 8.50 -12.16 10.02
C GLN A 66 7.40 -13.22 10.09
N ASN A 67 6.16 -12.80 9.82
CA ASN A 67 4.99 -13.67 9.73
C ASN A 67 4.68 -14.48 11.00
N ILE A 68 4.96 -13.92 12.19
CA ILE A 68 4.60 -14.59 13.44
C ILE A 68 3.11 -14.38 13.72
N ALA A 69 2.32 -15.44 13.59
CA ALA A 69 0.91 -15.40 13.97
C ALA A 69 0.75 -15.09 15.46
N LEU A 70 -0.13 -14.15 15.79
CA LEU A 70 -0.55 -13.90 17.16
C LEU A 70 -1.74 -14.82 17.48
N THR A 71 -1.57 -15.72 18.45
CA THR A 71 -2.59 -16.70 18.83
C THR A 71 -3.93 -16.02 19.14
N GLY A 72 -5.02 -16.53 18.55
CA GLY A 72 -6.36 -15.99 18.75
C GLY A 72 -6.73 -14.83 17.83
N THR A 73 -5.85 -14.40 16.92
CA THR A 73 -6.12 -13.31 15.97
C THR A 73 -5.66 -13.71 14.56
N LYS A 74 -6.09 -12.97 13.54
CA LYS A 74 -5.53 -13.06 12.17
C LYS A 74 -4.30 -12.18 11.95
N THR A 75 -3.78 -11.56 13.00
CA THR A 75 -2.63 -10.65 12.91
C THR A 75 -1.31 -11.43 12.82
N LYS A 76 -0.45 -10.97 11.91
CA LYS A 76 0.95 -11.38 11.81
C LYS A 76 1.85 -10.28 12.35
N LEU A 77 2.67 -10.61 13.35
CA LEU A 77 3.68 -9.72 13.90
C LEU A 77 5.01 -9.90 13.17
N HIS A 78 5.68 -8.78 12.91
CA HIS A 78 6.99 -8.69 12.29
C HIS A 78 7.89 -7.80 13.15
N CYS A 79 9.19 -8.09 13.21
CA CYS A 79 10.16 -7.26 13.92
C CYS A 79 11.37 -7.01 13.03
N TYR A 80 11.69 -5.75 12.83
CA TYR A 80 12.86 -5.29 12.08
C TYR A 80 13.68 -4.34 12.95
N TYR A 81 15.00 -4.47 12.95
CA TYR A 81 15.85 -3.67 13.82
C TYR A 81 17.03 -3.08 13.05
N LEU A 82 17.54 -1.95 13.51
CA LEU A 82 18.64 -1.25 12.87
C LEU A 82 19.99 -1.99 13.07
N PRO A 83 20.81 -2.08 12.01
CA PRO A 83 22.15 -2.65 12.07
C PRO A 83 23.15 -1.74 12.77
N LEU A 84 24.29 -2.33 13.17
CA LEU A 84 25.50 -1.61 13.57
C LEU A 84 26.41 -1.36 12.37
N ASP A 85 27.21 -0.29 12.42
CA ASP A 85 28.36 -0.13 11.52
C ASP A 85 29.58 -0.92 12.03
N GLY A 86 30.68 -0.91 11.26
CA GLY A 86 31.92 -1.61 11.62
C GLY A 86 32.59 -1.09 12.91
N ASN A 87 32.13 0.04 13.46
CA ASN A 87 32.59 0.61 14.73
C ASN A 87 31.57 0.39 15.86
N GLY A 88 30.55 -0.45 15.66
CA GLY A 88 29.53 -0.75 16.67
C GLY A 88 28.48 0.35 16.87
N ARG A 89 28.37 1.34 15.96
CA ARG A 89 27.39 2.42 16.06
C ARG A 89 26.09 2.04 15.36
N VAL A 90 24.96 2.33 15.99
CA VAL A 90 23.64 2.06 15.38
C VAL A 90 23.40 2.98 14.19
N ARG A 91 22.98 2.43 13.05
CA ARG A 91 22.83 3.15 11.78
C ARG A 91 21.49 3.89 11.64
N VAL A 92 21.11 4.67 12.67
CA VAL A 92 19.88 5.52 12.67
C VAL A 92 19.92 6.59 11.58
N LYS A 93 21.03 7.32 11.47
CA LYS A 93 21.18 8.39 10.48
C LYS A 93 21.10 7.87 9.04
N PRO A 94 21.81 6.78 8.67
CA PRO A 94 21.64 6.15 7.37
C PRO A 94 20.19 5.74 7.04
N LEU A 95 19.42 5.25 8.02
CA LEU A 95 17.99 4.95 7.79
C LEU A 95 17.22 6.22 7.47
N ALA A 96 17.37 7.30 8.25
CA ALA A 96 16.70 8.57 8.00
C ALA A 96 17.09 9.20 6.65
N GLU A 97 18.37 9.14 6.27
CA GLU A 97 18.85 9.58 4.95
C GLU A 97 18.25 8.74 3.81
N HIS A 98 18.18 7.42 3.98
CA HIS A 98 17.53 6.54 3.02
C HIS A 98 16.06 6.90 2.83
N LEU A 99 15.32 7.06 3.93
CA LEU A 99 13.92 7.48 3.88
C LEU A 99 13.79 8.85 3.19
N ARG A 100 14.68 9.80 3.49
CA ARG A 100 14.72 11.11 2.82
C ARG A 100 14.85 10.98 1.30
N HIS A 101 15.55 9.99 0.77
CA HIS A 101 15.62 9.78 -0.69
C HIS A 101 14.31 9.30 -1.32
N ARG A 102 13.34 8.86 -0.50
CA ARG A 102 12.03 8.37 -0.94
C ARG A 102 10.90 9.40 -0.87
N ILE A 103 11.19 10.65 -0.49
CA ILE A 103 10.14 11.66 -0.29
C ILE A 103 9.38 12.02 -1.57
N ILE A 104 10.02 11.95 -2.74
CA ILE A 104 9.32 12.22 -4.02
C ILE A 104 8.29 11.11 -4.25
N ASP A 105 8.69 9.85 -4.08
CA ASP A 105 7.78 8.71 -4.22
C ASP A 105 6.64 8.82 -3.21
N TYR A 106 6.93 9.11 -1.96
CA TYR A 106 5.91 9.20 -0.92
C TYR A 106 4.93 10.37 -1.12
N ALA A 107 5.46 11.58 -1.37
CA ALA A 107 4.70 12.82 -1.24
C ALA A 107 4.20 13.42 -2.56
N ILE A 108 4.64 12.91 -3.71
CA ILE A 108 4.26 13.44 -5.02
C ILE A 108 3.45 12.39 -5.81
N PRO A 109 2.31 12.79 -6.42
CA PRO A 109 1.54 11.89 -7.27
C PRO A 109 2.34 11.35 -8.46
N ARG A 110 2.09 10.09 -8.86
CA ARG A 110 2.80 9.36 -9.92
C ARG A 110 2.74 10.08 -11.25
N ALA A 111 1.58 10.59 -11.63
CA ALA A 111 1.42 11.36 -12.87
C ALA A 111 2.36 12.57 -12.91
N THR A 112 2.51 13.28 -11.79
CA THR A 112 3.42 14.43 -11.68
C THR A 112 4.89 13.98 -11.76
N VAL A 113 5.24 12.84 -11.14
CA VAL A 113 6.59 12.26 -11.23
C VAL A 113 6.92 11.85 -12.66
N ASN A 114 5.98 11.23 -13.36
CA ASN A 114 6.16 10.75 -14.73
C ASN A 114 6.23 11.89 -15.74
N GLU A 115 5.42 12.94 -15.58
CA GLU A 115 5.54 14.19 -16.34
C GLU A 115 6.93 14.82 -16.17
N ALA A 116 7.41 14.92 -14.92
CA ALA A 116 8.73 15.48 -14.65
C ALA A 116 9.86 14.63 -15.23
N LYS A 117 9.75 13.30 -15.21
CA LYS A 117 10.71 12.39 -15.87
C LYS A 117 10.74 12.60 -17.38
N SER A 118 9.57 12.65 -18.02
CA SER A 118 9.44 12.90 -19.46
C SER A 118 10.04 14.26 -19.85
N LEU A 119 9.75 15.31 -19.08
CA LEU A 119 10.30 16.64 -19.30
C LEU A 119 11.83 16.66 -19.10
N ALA A 120 12.34 15.95 -18.10
CA ALA A 120 13.77 15.88 -17.84
C ALA A 120 14.54 15.22 -19.01
N ILE A 121 13.95 14.19 -19.62
CA ILE A 121 14.47 13.52 -20.81
C ILE A 121 14.41 14.46 -22.02
N SER A 122 13.24 15.05 -22.30
CA SER A 122 13.05 15.86 -23.52
C SER A 122 13.88 17.15 -23.52
N THR A 123 14.18 17.69 -22.33
CA THR A 123 14.99 18.91 -22.17
C THR A 123 16.46 18.62 -21.86
N ASN A 124 16.84 17.35 -21.70
CA ASN A 124 18.16 16.93 -21.21
C ASN A 124 18.59 17.69 -19.94
N SER A 125 17.67 17.86 -18.99
CA SER A 125 17.86 18.67 -17.79
C SER A 125 17.24 18.00 -16.57
N MET A 126 17.98 17.93 -15.46
CA MET A 126 17.47 17.38 -14.19
C MET A 126 16.65 18.40 -13.39
N ALA A 127 16.48 19.63 -13.88
CA ALA A 127 15.73 20.68 -13.20
C ALA A 127 14.29 20.27 -12.82
N PRO A 128 13.51 19.54 -13.66
CA PRO A 128 12.18 19.08 -13.26
C PRO A 128 12.18 18.16 -12.04
N ILE A 129 13.16 17.25 -11.94
CA ILE A 129 13.29 16.34 -10.80
C ILE A 129 13.69 17.09 -9.54
N LEU A 130 14.62 18.05 -9.64
CA LEU A 130 15.02 18.88 -8.51
C LEU A 130 13.84 19.70 -7.96
N LYS A 131 12.99 20.25 -8.85
CA LYS A 131 11.76 20.94 -8.44
C LYS A 131 10.80 20.04 -7.66
N LEU A 132 10.72 18.75 -8.02
CA LEU A 132 9.91 17.79 -7.26
C LEU A 132 10.51 17.50 -5.88
N ASP A 133 11.85 17.38 -5.77
CA ASP A 133 12.51 17.21 -4.47
C ASP A 133 12.24 18.40 -3.54
N GLU A 134 12.35 19.63 -4.05
CA GLU A 134 12.04 20.85 -3.30
C GLU A 134 10.58 20.91 -2.89
N ARG A 135 9.66 20.55 -3.80
CA ARG A 135 8.22 20.48 -3.51
C ARG A 135 7.93 19.43 -2.43
N ALA A 136 8.49 18.24 -2.54
CA ALA A 136 8.31 17.16 -1.57
C ALA A 136 8.82 17.58 -0.19
N LYS A 137 10.03 18.18 -0.11
CA LYS A 137 10.56 18.74 1.15
C LYS A 137 9.56 19.71 1.76
N LYS A 138 9.05 20.68 0.99
CA LYS A 138 8.08 21.68 1.45
C LYS A 138 6.83 21.02 2.02
N LEU A 139 6.25 20.04 1.32
CA LEU A 139 5.07 19.31 1.79
C LEU A 139 5.29 18.67 3.17
N LEU A 140 6.44 18.00 3.37
CA LEU A 140 6.76 17.40 4.67
C LEU A 140 7.13 18.43 5.74
N THR A 141 7.80 19.54 5.39
CA THR A 141 8.19 20.58 6.37
C THR A 141 7.00 21.43 6.83
N HIS A 142 6.03 21.70 5.95
CA HIS A 142 4.82 22.43 6.31
C HIS A 142 3.92 21.63 7.27
N LEU A 143 4.04 20.30 7.24
CA LEU A 143 3.33 19.38 8.10
C LEU A 143 4.20 18.85 9.25
N ALA A 144 5.36 19.50 9.53
CA ALA A 144 6.40 19.03 10.46
C ALA A 144 5.90 18.84 11.89
N THR A 145 5.17 17.76 12.08
CA THR A 145 4.92 17.09 13.33
C THR A 145 5.95 15.97 13.47
N SER A 146 6.11 15.44 14.68
CA SER A 146 7.06 14.35 14.93
C SER A 146 6.69 13.01 14.24
N GLY A 147 5.58 12.95 13.47
CA GLY A 147 5.05 11.73 12.87
C GLY A 147 5.61 11.34 11.49
N GLU A 148 6.02 12.31 10.66
CA GLU A 148 6.30 12.11 9.21
C GLU A 148 7.35 11.03 8.90
N GLY A 149 8.40 10.92 9.73
CA GLY A 149 9.41 9.87 9.57
C GLY A 149 8.84 8.46 9.77
N GLY A 150 7.78 8.32 10.56
CA GLY A 150 7.02 7.09 10.76
C GLY A 150 6.16 6.74 9.56
N GLU A 151 5.40 7.71 9.02
CA GLU A 151 4.56 7.51 7.83
C GLU A 151 5.43 7.11 6.62
N LEU A 152 6.59 7.75 6.46
CA LEU A 152 7.53 7.43 5.38
C LEU A 152 8.19 6.05 5.55
N LEU A 153 8.47 5.65 6.80
CA LEU A 153 8.95 4.30 7.09
C LEU A 153 7.87 3.25 6.82
N LEU A 154 6.63 3.51 7.19
CA LEU A 154 5.45 2.68 6.89
C LEU A 154 5.34 2.47 5.37
N PHE A 155 5.34 3.55 4.59
CA PHE A 155 5.34 3.51 3.14
C PHE A 155 6.50 2.70 2.57
N ALA A 156 7.72 2.96 3.05
CA ALA A 156 8.91 2.29 2.53
C ALA A 156 8.88 0.78 2.78
N MET A 157 8.42 0.35 3.96
CA MET A 157 8.28 -1.07 4.29
C MET A 157 7.12 -1.72 3.53
N ALA A 158 5.98 -1.05 3.40
CA ALA A 158 4.82 -1.52 2.65
C ALA A 158 5.22 -1.95 1.22
N GLU A 159 5.86 -1.06 0.47
CA GLU A 159 6.20 -1.35 -0.93
C GLU A 159 7.45 -2.24 -1.06
N ALA A 160 8.52 -1.99 -0.28
CA ALA A 160 9.77 -2.74 -0.48
C ALA A 160 9.76 -4.12 0.18
N ILE A 161 9.19 -4.26 1.38
CA ILE A 161 9.28 -5.51 2.16
C ILE A 161 8.03 -6.36 1.99
N PHE A 162 6.85 -5.75 2.00
CA PHE A 162 5.58 -6.46 1.97
C PHE A 162 4.96 -6.56 0.58
N GLY A 163 5.45 -5.80 -0.41
CA GLY A 163 4.94 -5.85 -1.78
C GLY A 163 3.49 -5.38 -1.91
N ILE A 164 3.01 -4.56 -0.98
CA ILE A 164 1.66 -3.96 -1.02
C ILE A 164 1.76 -2.54 -1.59
N THR A 165 0.95 -2.24 -2.61
CA THR A 165 1.13 -1.03 -3.44
C THR A 165 0.39 0.15 -2.86
N GLN A 166 1.05 1.31 -2.71
CA GLN A 166 0.36 2.53 -2.30
C GLN A 166 -0.58 3.02 -3.41
N ILE A 167 -1.87 3.22 -3.08
CA ILE A 167 -2.91 3.58 -4.04
C ILE A 167 -3.31 5.05 -4.04
N ILE A 168 -2.95 5.81 -2.99
CA ILE A 168 -3.23 7.25 -2.89
C ILE A 168 -2.04 7.99 -2.28
N CYS A 169 -1.74 9.18 -2.81
CA CYS A 169 -0.75 10.09 -2.25
C CYS A 169 -1.46 11.19 -1.45
N LYS A 170 -1.48 11.07 -0.12
CA LYS A 170 -2.24 11.98 0.75
C LYS A 170 -1.54 13.31 1.03
N MET A 171 -0.22 13.38 0.83
CA MET A 171 0.56 14.57 1.21
C MET A 171 0.12 15.83 0.46
N THR A 172 -0.25 15.72 -0.82
CA THR A 172 -0.79 16.86 -1.57
C THR A 172 -2.18 17.28 -1.09
N LEU A 173 -2.97 16.34 -0.55
CA LEU A 173 -4.33 16.57 -0.04
C LEU A 173 -4.30 17.26 1.33
N LYS A 174 -3.43 16.80 2.24
CA LYS A 174 -3.20 17.38 3.59
C LYS A 174 -2.79 18.87 3.55
N THR A 175 -2.15 19.32 2.47
CA THR A 175 -1.66 20.71 2.34
C THR A 175 -2.62 21.68 1.64
N SER A 176 -3.78 21.20 1.17
CA SER A 176 -4.81 22.08 0.62
C SER A 176 -5.54 22.80 1.76
N THR A 177 -5.49 24.13 1.79
CA THR A 177 -6.04 24.97 2.88
C THR A 177 -7.56 24.87 3.07
N SER A 178 -8.25 24.12 2.20
CA SER A 178 -9.69 23.90 2.20
C SER A 178 -10.14 22.58 2.82
N MET A 179 -9.21 21.64 3.11
CA MET A 179 -9.56 20.31 3.62
C MET A 179 -8.77 20.00 4.89
N HIS A 180 -9.42 20.12 6.06
CA HIS A 180 -8.93 19.52 7.30
C HIS A 180 -9.17 18.00 7.22
N TYR A 181 -8.23 17.30 6.60
CA TYR A 181 -8.33 15.86 6.37
C TYR A 181 -7.53 15.07 7.42
N HIS A 182 -8.21 14.16 8.12
CA HIS A 182 -7.66 13.32 9.19
C HIS A 182 -7.85 11.82 8.91
N GLY A 183 -7.55 11.35 7.70
CA GLY A 183 -7.57 9.91 7.40
C GLY A 183 -6.26 9.18 7.75
N SER A 184 -6.21 7.87 7.48
CA SER A 184 -5.08 7.00 7.81
C SER A 184 -3.72 7.51 7.29
N ASP A 185 -2.62 7.15 7.94
CA ASP A 185 -1.26 7.50 7.47
C ASP A 185 -0.96 6.98 6.05
N GLY A 186 -1.52 5.84 5.66
CA GLY A 186 -1.39 5.31 4.30
C GLY A 186 -2.57 4.44 3.88
N VAL A 187 -2.72 4.24 2.57
CA VAL A 187 -3.64 3.24 2.02
C VAL A 187 -2.93 2.46 0.93
N TYR A 188 -2.99 1.14 1.05
CA TYR A 188 -2.31 0.21 0.16
C TYR A 188 -3.27 -0.85 -0.35
N ALA A 189 -2.95 -1.46 -1.49
CA ALA A 189 -3.74 -2.52 -2.08
C ALA A 189 -2.90 -3.70 -2.54
N GLU A 190 -3.54 -4.86 -2.51
CA GLU A 190 -3.02 -6.14 -2.99
C GLU A 190 -4.18 -6.97 -3.54
N ILE A 191 -3.96 -7.69 -4.65
CA ILE A 191 -4.91 -8.71 -5.11
C ILE A 191 -4.54 -10.04 -4.46
N ARG A 192 -5.54 -10.69 -3.86
CA ARG A 192 -5.35 -11.99 -3.20
C ARG A 192 -5.15 -13.10 -4.22
N ALA A 193 -4.31 -14.08 -3.89
CA ALA A 193 -4.03 -15.23 -4.76
C ALA A 193 -5.31 -16.03 -5.10
N GLU A 194 -6.27 -16.11 -4.17
CA GLU A 194 -7.57 -16.74 -4.39
C GLU A 194 -8.62 -15.82 -5.06
N GLY A 195 -8.25 -14.58 -5.38
CA GLY A 195 -9.11 -13.55 -5.94
C GLY A 195 -9.71 -12.59 -4.90
N GLY A 196 -10.02 -11.39 -5.36
CA GLY A 196 -10.49 -10.25 -4.57
C GLY A 196 -9.38 -9.29 -4.10
N LEU A 197 -9.81 -8.13 -3.60
CA LEU A 197 -8.93 -7.02 -3.21
C LEU A 197 -8.76 -6.98 -1.68
N ASN A 198 -7.52 -6.83 -1.22
CA ASN A 198 -7.23 -6.35 0.12
C ASN A 198 -6.92 -4.85 0.07
N ILE A 199 -7.59 -4.07 0.92
CA ILE A 199 -7.25 -2.67 1.18
C ILE A 199 -6.63 -2.63 2.56
N TYR A 200 -5.36 -2.24 2.63
CA TYR A 200 -4.65 -2.08 3.89
C TYR A 200 -4.69 -0.63 4.33
N TRP A 201 -5.32 -0.39 5.48
CA TRP A 201 -5.28 0.87 6.19
C TRP A 201 -3.99 0.95 6.99
N GLY A 202 -3.18 1.95 6.66
CA GLY A 202 -1.86 2.15 7.21
C GLY A 202 -1.86 3.09 8.41
N GLU A 203 -1.27 2.69 9.52
CA GLU A 203 -1.07 3.55 10.70
C GLU A 203 0.35 3.39 11.25
N SER A 204 0.97 4.50 11.64
CA SER A 204 2.31 4.53 12.19
C SER A 204 2.39 5.32 13.49
N LYS A 205 3.12 4.80 14.49
CA LYS A 205 3.42 5.51 15.74
C LYS A 205 4.88 5.36 16.12
N VAL A 206 5.59 6.49 16.18
CA VAL A 206 7.03 6.58 16.54
C VAL A 206 7.17 7.13 17.95
N TYR A 207 6.97 6.30 18.98
CA TYR A 207 6.76 6.77 20.36
C TYR A 207 7.82 6.19 21.29
N GLN A 208 8.21 6.92 22.33
CA GLN A 208 9.25 6.44 23.24
C GLN A 208 8.90 5.09 23.88
N SER A 209 7.67 4.92 24.33
CA SER A 209 7.20 3.69 24.98
C SER A 209 6.63 2.70 23.97
N PRO A 210 7.02 1.41 24.00
CA PRO A 210 6.44 0.39 23.14
C PRO A 210 4.94 0.20 23.39
N SER A 211 4.48 0.20 24.65
CA SER A 211 3.06 0.00 24.96
C SER A 211 2.19 1.14 24.44
N THR A 212 2.64 2.39 24.59
CA THR A 212 1.93 3.56 24.08
C THR A 212 1.95 3.59 22.55
N ALA A 213 3.07 3.23 21.91
CA ALA A 213 3.13 3.09 20.46
C ALA A 213 2.09 2.08 19.95
N ILE A 214 2.01 0.91 20.59
CA ILE A 214 1.09 -0.18 20.23
C ILE A 214 -0.37 0.23 20.45
N SER A 215 -0.70 0.74 21.65
CA SER A 215 -2.08 1.16 21.99
C SER A 215 -2.60 2.17 21.00
N ASN A 216 -1.87 3.29 20.84
CA ASN A 216 -2.31 4.39 19.98
C ASN A 216 -2.35 3.98 18.51
N CYS A 217 -1.47 3.10 18.06
CA CYS A 217 -1.48 2.65 16.66
C CYS A 217 -2.72 1.81 16.36
N LEU A 218 -3.08 0.88 17.26
CA LEU A 218 -4.27 0.06 17.09
C LEU A 218 -5.55 0.87 17.28
N GLU A 219 -5.61 1.75 18.30
CA GLU A 219 -6.75 2.66 18.50
C GLU A 219 -7.01 3.55 17.29
N SER A 220 -5.97 4.12 16.65
CA SER A 220 -6.12 4.91 15.43
C SER A 220 -6.57 4.07 14.23
N LEU A 221 -6.23 2.78 14.19
CA LEU A 221 -6.57 1.88 13.10
C LEU A 221 -8.00 1.32 13.23
N SER A 222 -8.51 1.20 14.45
CA SER A 222 -9.79 0.55 14.75
C SER A 222 -10.98 1.08 13.94
N PRO A 223 -11.23 2.40 13.82
CA PRO A 223 -12.38 2.92 13.09
C PRO A 223 -12.40 2.46 11.63
N PHE A 224 -11.24 2.47 10.96
CA PHE A 224 -11.10 2.07 9.56
C PHE A 224 -11.43 0.58 9.32
N LEU A 225 -11.33 -0.26 10.35
CA LEU A 225 -11.60 -1.70 10.27
C LEU A 225 -13.00 -2.07 10.76
N LEU A 226 -13.43 -1.49 11.88
CA LEU A 226 -14.64 -1.93 12.59
C LEU A 226 -15.93 -1.35 12.04
N GLU A 227 -15.91 -0.10 11.60
CA GLU A 227 -17.13 0.58 11.16
C GLU A 227 -17.75 -0.18 9.98
N GLU A 228 -19.06 -0.14 9.82
CA GLU A 228 -19.73 -0.75 8.67
C GLU A 228 -19.60 0.17 7.45
N ASP A 229 -19.79 -0.37 6.24
CA ASP A 229 -19.73 0.47 5.04
C ASP A 229 -20.92 1.44 5.02
N GLY A 230 -20.61 2.73 5.15
CA GLY A 230 -21.59 3.82 5.21
C GLY A 230 -21.02 5.11 4.62
N GLU A 231 -21.84 6.15 4.49
CA GLU A 231 -21.36 7.49 4.14
C GLU A 231 -20.62 8.15 5.30
N ASP A 232 -20.99 7.75 6.52
CA ASP A 232 -20.51 8.20 7.82
C ASP A 232 -19.28 7.45 8.34
N ALA A 233 -18.87 6.38 7.67
CA ALA A 233 -17.67 5.63 8.06
C ALA A 233 -16.39 6.45 7.84
N GLU A 234 -15.44 6.38 8.76
CA GLU A 234 -14.15 7.07 8.76
C GLU A 234 -13.37 6.75 7.46
N ARG A 235 -13.45 5.49 7.01
CA ARG A 235 -12.83 5.05 5.76
C ARG A 235 -13.52 5.54 4.48
N ASN A 236 -14.76 6.02 4.56
CA ASN A 236 -15.51 6.47 3.39
C ASN A 236 -14.83 7.68 2.73
N GLN A 237 -14.31 8.61 3.55
CA GLN A 237 -13.59 9.77 3.05
C GLN A 237 -12.37 9.35 2.21
N ASP A 238 -11.62 8.38 2.71
CA ASP A 238 -10.51 7.77 1.98
C ASP A 238 -10.91 7.10 0.68
N ILE A 239 -12.01 6.32 0.69
CA ILE A 239 -12.53 5.64 -0.51
C ILE A 239 -12.93 6.65 -1.58
N LEU A 240 -13.61 7.74 -1.20
CA LEU A 240 -13.95 8.83 -2.11
C LEU A 240 -12.68 9.47 -2.71
N LEU A 241 -11.66 9.71 -1.87
CA LEU A 241 -10.39 10.25 -2.34
C LEU A 241 -9.65 9.28 -3.25
N ILE A 242 -9.75 7.96 -3.05
CA ILE A 242 -9.16 6.99 -3.98
C ILE A 242 -9.90 7.06 -5.33
N ASN A 243 -11.22 7.19 -5.34
CA ASN A 243 -11.98 7.30 -6.57
C ASN A 243 -11.63 8.56 -7.39
N GLU A 244 -11.27 9.65 -6.72
CA GLU A 244 -10.92 10.92 -7.38
C GLU A 244 -9.42 11.07 -7.65
N PHE A 245 -8.57 10.61 -6.74
CA PHE A 245 -7.13 10.86 -6.69
C PHE A 245 -6.28 9.58 -6.65
N ALA A 246 -6.81 8.45 -7.15
CA ALA A 246 -6.04 7.22 -7.33
C ALA A 246 -4.69 7.55 -7.99
N ASN A 247 -3.62 7.14 -7.32
CA ASN A 247 -2.28 7.61 -7.63
C ASN A 247 -1.64 6.73 -8.71
N PHE A 248 -2.26 6.61 -9.87
CA PHE A 248 -1.80 5.80 -11.00
C PHE A 248 -2.05 6.50 -12.33
N ASP A 249 -1.27 6.16 -13.34
CA ASP A 249 -1.41 6.72 -14.69
C ASP A 249 -2.18 5.78 -15.64
N ASP A 250 -2.27 4.49 -15.28
CA ASP A 250 -2.96 3.49 -16.09
C ASP A 250 -4.46 3.45 -15.72
N GLU A 251 -5.30 3.91 -16.65
CA GLU A 251 -6.76 3.92 -16.49
C GLU A 251 -7.34 2.54 -16.21
N ARG A 252 -6.73 1.45 -16.70
CA ARG A 252 -7.20 0.08 -16.45
C ARG A 252 -7.03 -0.30 -14.99
N LEU A 253 -5.90 0.11 -14.39
CA LEU A 253 -5.67 -0.10 -12.96
C LEU A 253 -6.65 0.74 -12.14
N ILE A 254 -6.83 2.03 -12.48
CA ILE A 254 -7.77 2.91 -11.78
C ILE A 254 -9.19 2.33 -11.84
N ASN A 255 -9.69 1.99 -13.03
CA ASN A 255 -11.04 1.46 -13.20
C ASN A 255 -11.18 0.09 -12.50
N GLY A 256 -10.17 -0.76 -12.59
CA GLY A 256 -10.15 -2.04 -11.89
C GLY A 256 -10.25 -1.89 -10.36
N LEU A 257 -9.54 -0.92 -9.77
CA LEU A 257 -9.67 -0.60 -8.35
C LEU A 257 -11.06 -0.03 -8.02
N LYS A 258 -11.59 0.88 -8.85
CA LYS A 258 -12.92 1.48 -8.66
C LYS A 258 -14.03 0.44 -8.60
N GLU A 259 -13.97 -0.62 -9.41
CA GLU A 259 -14.97 -1.69 -9.36
C GLU A 259 -15.01 -2.43 -8.01
N PHE A 260 -13.89 -2.51 -7.28
CA PHE A 260 -13.85 -3.08 -5.92
C PHE A 260 -14.29 -2.09 -4.84
N LEU A 261 -14.27 -0.80 -5.13
CA LEU A 261 -14.62 0.29 -4.20
C LEU A 261 -16.05 0.81 -4.40
N ASP A 262 -16.66 0.49 -5.53
CA ASP A 262 -18.03 0.84 -5.87
C ASP A 262 -19.00 -0.09 -5.15
N LYS A 263 -19.74 0.47 -4.18
CA LYS A 263 -20.72 -0.26 -3.35
C LYS A 263 -21.86 -0.87 -4.18
N ASP A 264 -22.13 -0.33 -5.37
CA ASP A 264 -23.17 -0.85 -6.28
C ASP A 264 -22.62 -1.90 -7.26
N ASN A 265 -21.31 -2.19 -7.22
CA ASN A 265 -20.68 -3.22 -8.03
C ASN A 265 -20.52 -4.54 -7.24
N PRO A 266 -20.95 -5.71 -7.76
CA PRO A 266 -20.78 -6.99 -7.07
C PRO A 266 -19.34 -7.38 -6.71
N LYS A 267 -18.31 -6.78 -7.36
CA LYS A 267 -16.91 -6.99 -6.97
C LYS A 267 -16.57 -6.42 -5.59
N SER A 268 -17.30 -5.42 -5.11
CA SER A 268 -17.11 -4.87 -3.75
C SER A 268 -17.29 -5.92 -2.64
N HIS A 269 -18.14 -6.93 -2.86
CA HIS A 269 -18.29 -8.05 -1.92
C HIS A 269 -17.00 -8.86 -1.70
N LYS A 270 -16.02 -8.71 -2.59
CA LYS A 270 -14.71 -9.36 -2.50
C LYS A 270 -13.62 -8.44 -1.96
N THR A 271 -13.97 -7.23 -1.52
CA THR A 271 -13.05 -6.31 -0.87
C THR A 271 -12.93 -6.67 0.61
N ARG A 272 -11.70 -6.78 1.10
CA ARG A 272 -11.40 -6.93 2.53
C ARG A 272 -10.67 -5.71 3.04
N HIS A 273 -11.11 -5.18 4.17
CA HIS A 273 -10.38 -4.17 4.92
C HIS A 273 -9.40 -4.84 5.88
N CYS A 274 -8.13 -4.46 5.74
CA CYS A 274 -7.00 -5.06 6.43
C CYS A 274 -6.17 -3.99 7.14
N GLY A 275 -5.40 -4.38 8.15
CA GLY A 275 -4.53 -3.49 8.90
C GLY A 275 -3.07 -3.55 8.45
N PHE A 276 -2.41 -2.39 8.37
CA PHE A 276 -0.95 -2.29 8.20
C PHE A 276 -0.39 -1.31 9.23
N ALA A 277 0.02 -1.86 10.38
CA ALA A 277 0.41 -1.08 11.55
C ALA A 277 1.93 -1.10 11.73
N LEU A 278 2.55 0.07 11.94
CA LEU A 278 3.96 0.21 12.27
C LEU A 278 4.17 0.95 13.57
N THR A 279 4.94 0.34 14.46
CA THR A 279 5.37 0.97 15.71
C THR A 279 6.88 1.03 15.76
N ALA A 280 7.42 2.22 15.98
CA ALA A 280 8.83 2.43 16.29
C ALA A 280 8.97 2.98 17.70
N PHE A 281 9.89 2.45 18.50
CA PHE A 281 10.00 2.78 19.91
C PHE A 281 11.40 2.60 20.49
N ASP A 282 11.68 3.25 21.62
CA ASP A 282 12.96 3.14 22.29
C ASP A 282 13.16 1.71 22.83
N SER A 283 14.34 1.15 22.58
CA SER A 283 14.70 -0.18 23.03
C SER A 283 16.05 -0.21 23.71
N LYS A 284 16.04 -0.71 24.95
CA LYS A 284 17.24 -0.98 25.75
C LYS A 284 18.09 -2.13 25.17
N SER A 285 17.64 -2.79 24.10
CA SER A 285 18.46 -3.76 23.38
C SER A 285 19.70 -3.14 22.76
N TYR A 286 19.63 -1.87 22.35
CA TYR A 286 20.78 -1.15 21.81
C TYR A 286 21.80 -0.74 22.90
N PRO A 287 23.06 -0.48 22.52
CA PRO A 287 24.04 0.08 23.44
C PRO A 287 23.68 1.52 23.81
N THR A 288 23.86 1.86 25.09
CA THR A 288 23.83 3.26 25.55
C THR A 288 25.11 3.98 25.11
N VAL A 289 25.10 5.31 25.19
CA VAL A 289 26.29 6.13 24.88
C VAL A 289 27.50 5.64 25.69
N GLY A 290 28.61 5.33 25.02
CA GLY A 290 29.84 4.84 25.64
C GLY A 290 29.90 3.33 25.90
N ALA A 291 28.81 2.59 25.68
CA ALA A 291 28.78 1.12 25.72
C ALA A 291 28.90 0.53 24.31
N SER A 292 29.28 -0.75 24.24
CA SER A 292 29.25 -1.54 23.01
C SER A 292 28.40 -2.80 23.22
N LYS A 293 27.74 -3.24 22.16
CA LYS A 293 27.04 -4.53 22.07
C LYS A 293 27.28 -5.10 20.68
N SER A 294 27.41 -6.41 20.58
CA SER A 294 27.44 -7.11 19.30
C SER A 294 26.04 -7.17 18.66
N ALA A 295 25.98 -7.51 17.37
CA ALA A 295 24.71 -7.71 16.68
C ALA A 295 23.91 -8.89 17.30
N GLU A 296 24.61 -9.94 17.74
CA GLU A 296 24.06 -11.12 18.40
C GLU A 296 23.48 -10.77 19.77
N GLU A 297 24.15 -9.92 20.55
CA GLU A 297 23.65 -9.46 21.85
C GLU A 297 22.38 -8.61 21.70
N ILE A 298 22.34 -7.75 20.67
CA ILE A 298 21.13 -6.97 20.34
C ILE A 298 19.99 -7.91 19.95
N ALA A 299 20.24 -8.84 19.02
CA ALA A 299 19.24 -9.80 18.56
C ALA A 299 18.69 -10.66 19.72
N ALA A 300 19.56 -11.22 20.57
CA ALA A 300 19.16 -11.99 21.74
C ALA A 300 18.34 -11.15 22.73
N SER A 301 18.71 -9.88 22.92
CA SER A 301 17.93 -8.97 23.75
C SER A 301 16.55 -8.65 23.15
N ILE A 302 16.43 -8.55 21.83
CA ILE A 302 15.15 -8.35 21.14
C ILE A 302 14.28 -9.59 21.30
N THR A 303 14.83 -10.80 21.12
CA THR A 303 14.11 -12.06 21.33
C THR A 303 13.50 -12.14 22.73
N ARG A 304 14.22 -11.71 23.77
CA ARG A 304 13.68 -11.66 25.15
C ARG A 304 12.50 -10.71 25.30
N GLN A 305 12.50 -9.58 24.59
CA GLN A 305 11.42 -8.59 24.67
C GLN A 305 10.23 -8.92 23.76
N LEU A 306 10.45 -9.71 22.71
CA LEU A 306 9.45 -10.04 21.70
C LEU A 306 8.18 -10.67 22.29
N ASN A 307 8.31 -11.52 23.31
CA ASN A 307 7.14 -12.12 23.98
C ASN A 307 6.26 -11.07 24.67
N ASN A 308 6.88 -10.05 25.27
CA ASN A 308 6.13 -8.95 25.87
C ASN A 308 5.40 -8.14 24.78
N TRP A 309 6.07 -7.81 23.67
CA TRP A 309 5.42 -7.09 22.56
C TRP A 309 4.26 -7.89 21.96
N LYS A 310 4.43 -9.20 21.74
CA LYS A 310 3.33 -10.09 21.32
C LYS A 310 2.15 -10.01 22.28
N SER A 311 2.39 -10.17 23.57
CA SER A 311 1.33 -10.13 24.59
C SER A 311 0.63 -8.78 24.64
N THR A 312 1.38 -7.67 24.57
CA THR A 312 0.84 -6.32 24.54
C THR A 312 0.01 -6.09 23.27
N THR A 313 0.52 -6.44 22.10
CA THR A 313 -0.19 -6.31 20.83
C THR A 313 -1.46 -7.16 20.83
N THR A 314 -1.43 -8.43 21.25
CA THR A 314 -2.63 -9.28 21.36
C THR A 314 -3.66 -8.69 22.33
N GLY A 315 -3.22 -8.16 23.47
CA GLY A 315 -4.10 -7.50 24.44
C GLY A 315 -4.82 -6.29 23.85
N HIS A 316 -4.09 -5.42 23.13
CA HIS A 316 -4.68 -4.24 22.49
C HIS A 316 -5.53 -4.58 21.26
N ILE A 317 -5.20 -5.65 20.51
CA ILE A 317 -6.07 -6.17 19.45
C ILE A 317 -7.42 -6.56 20.05
N SER A 318 -7.41 -7.30 21.17
CA SER A 318 -8.63 -7.75 21.83
C SER A 318 -9.42 -6.59 22.43
N ALA A 319 -8.72 -5.62 23.05
CA ALA A 319 -9.34 -4.43 23.61
C ALA A 319 -10.04 -3.56 22.53
N ASN A 320 -9.57 -3.65 21.29
CA ASN A 320 -10.12 -2.94 20.14
C ASN A 320 -10.99 -3.83 19.24
N SER A 321 -11.30 -5.08 19.61
CA SER A 321 -12.11 -6.01 18.80
C SER A 321 -11.56 -6.28 17.38
N LEU A 322 -10.24 -6.30 17.20
CA LEU A 322 -9.58 -6.43 15.89
C LEU A 322 -9.17 -7.87 15.52
N GLU A 323 -9.59 -8.88 16.28
CA GLU A 323 -9.12 -10.27 16.17
C GLU A 323 -9.40 -10.90 14.78
N SER A 324 -10.53 -10.54 14.18
CA SER A 324 -11.02 -11.11 12.91
C SER A 324 -10.38 -10.52 11.66
N PHE A 325 -9.60 -9.45 11.80
CA PHE A 325 -9.02 -8.71 10.68
C PHE A 325 -7.60 -9.19 10.36
N ASP A 326 -7.36 -9.42 9.08
CA ASP A 326 -6.01 -9.67 8.56
C ASP A 326 -5.18 -8.40 8.74
N MET A 327 -4.06 -8.52 9.47
CA MET A 327 -3.22 -7.37 9.79
C MET A 327 -1.74 -7.74 9.82
N HIS A 328 -0.91 -6.87 9.26
CA HIS A 328 0.53 -6.86 9.48
C HIS A 328 0.85 -5.85 10.58
N PHE A 329 1.42 -6.32 11.69
CA PHE A 329 1.85 -5.47 12.80
C PHE A 329 3.37 -5.48 12.89
N ILE A 330 4.00 -4.33 12.69
CA ILE A 330 5.44 -4.18 12.56
C ILE A 330 6.00 -3.48 13.80
N CYS A 331 6.97 -4.12 14.45
CA CYS A 331 7.76 -3.54 15.53
C CYS A 331 9.16 -3.15 15.03
N VAL A 332 9.53 -1.89 15.26
CA VAL A 332 10.85 -1.34 14.92
C VAL A 332 11.50 -0.77 16.19
N PRO A 333 12.17 -1.60 17.01
CA PRO A 333 12.95 -1.08 18.12
C PRO A 333 14.08 -0.17 17.61
N MET A 334 14.28 0.97 18.28
CA MET A 334 15.30 1.97 17.97
C MET A 334 16.11 2.33 19.22
N PRO A 335 17.35 2.84 19.08
CA PRO A 335 18.10 3.34 20.24
C PRO A 335 17.49 4.62 20.84
N SER A 336 16.93 5.48 19.99
CA SER A 336 16.18 6.67 20.38
C SER A 336 15.31 7.13 19.21
N VAL A 337 14.00 7.11 19.40
CA VAL A 337 13.05 7.62 18.41
C VAL A 337 13.12 9.13 18.28
N GLU A 338 13.47 9.83 19.36
CA GLU A 338 13.67 11.28 19.34
C GLU A 338 14.86 11.66 18.46
N ALA A 339 15.98 10.95 18.60
CA ALA A 339 17.14 11.15 17.74
C ALA A 339 16.82 10.89 16.25
N PHE A 340 16.01 9.88 15.96
CA PHE A 340 15.52 9.60 14.61
C PHE A 340 14.67 10.76 14.07
N ARG A 341 13.66 11.19 14.83
CA ARG A 341 12.74 12.29 14.47
C ARG A 341 13.48 13.59 14.23
N SER A 342 14.27 14.03 15.21
CA SER A 342 15.06 15.26 15.15
C SER A 342 16.02 15.26 13.95
N TYR A 343 16.69 14.14 13.68
CA TYR A 343 17.61 14.07 12.55
C TYR A 343 16.88 14.05 11.20
N PHE A 344 15.75 13.36 11.11
CA PHE A 344 14.93 13.33 9.90
C PHE A 344 14.37 14.72 9.56
N LEU A 345 13.85 15.46 10.54
CA LEU A 345 13.38 16.85 10.36
C LEU A 345 14.52 17.77 9.89
N LYS A 346 15.72 17.58 10.43
CA LYS A 346 16.92 18.30 9.96
C LYS A 346 17.23 18.02 8.48
N LEU A 347 17.10 16.78 8.01
CA LEU A 347 17.30 16.41 6.60
C LEU A 347 16.26 17.05 5.67
N LEU A 348 15.07 17.36 6.18
CA LEU A 348 14.02 18.06 5.44
C LEU A 348 14.24 19.58 5.39
N GLY A 349 15.14 20.12 6.22
CA GLY A 349 15.41 21.56 6.30
C GLY A 349 14.58 22.30 7.35
N ALA A 350 13.86 21.61 8.23
CA ALA A 350 12.98 22.19 9.24
C ALA A 350 13.71 22.81 10.45
N GLY A 351 14.95 23.31 10.29
CA GLY A 351 15.80 23.73 11.41
C GLY A 351 16.82 24.83 11.10
N ASN A 352 16.56 25.70 10.12
CA ASN A 352 17.45 26.80 9.74
C ASN A 352 16.86 28.20 9.94
N ASP A 353 15.97 28.38 10.92
CA ASP A 353 15.66 29.70 11.47
C ASP A 353 16.12 29.72 12.94
N SER A 354 17.40 30.05 13.14
CA SER A 354 17.99 30.36 14.45
C SER A 354 18.62 31.74 14.41
#